data_AF-A0A1G0WL19-F1
#
_entry.id   AF-A0A1G0WL19-F1
#
_cell.length_a   1.000
_cell.length_b   1.000
_cell.length_c   1.000
_cell.angle_alpha   90.00
_cell.angle_beta   90.00
_cell.angle_gamma   90.00
#
_symmetry.space_group_name_H-M   'P 1'
#
loop_
_entity.id
_entity.type
_entity.pdbx_description
1 polymer ?
#
loop_
_entity_poly.entity_id
_entity_poly.type
_entity_poly.pdbx_seq_one_letter_code
_entity_poly.pdbx_strand_id
1 'polypeptide(L)'
;MEKIELQTLSNESFNSIYCAVNGNIYSGNDSILIKSTDDGITWSILYFDAVVNTFTGSNNGRIYAGGFNGLYYSDDDGLSWKSKDFKNSSITSIATFKDKFVLIGTYDHGAFFSEDFGETFKQIFFIDENYRTLVAINNKGGMFINIKGWGGK
;
A
#
# COMPACT_ATOMS: atom_id res chain seq x y z
N MET A 1 -12.60 -12.77 -16.17
CA MET A 1 -13.06 -11.55 -15.47
C MET A 1 -13.47 -10.54 -16.53
N GLU A 2 -14.54 -9.81 -16.30
CA GLU A 2 -15.01 -8.75 -17.20
C GLU A 2 -13.98 -7.61 -17.23
N LYS A 3 -13.73 -7.09 -18.43
CA LYS A 3 -12.83 -5.95 -18.64
C LYS A 3 -13.68 -4.70 -18.87
N ILE A 4 -13.33 -3.62 -18.18
CA ILE A 4 -14.02 -2.33 -18.25
C ILE A 4 -13.04 -1.25 -18.70
N GLU A 5 -13.53 -0.26 -19.45
CA GLU A 5 -12.73 0.87 -19.92
C GLU A 5 -12.65 1.96 -18.85
N LEU A 6 -11.56 2.73 -18.81
CA LEU A 6 -11.37 3.78 -17.81
C LEU A 6 -12.51 4.82 -17.77
N GLN A 7 -13.13 5.12 -18.91
CA GLN A 7 -14.26 6.07 -18.98
C GLN A 7 -15.47 5.60 -18.18
N THR A 8 -15.67 4.28 -18.05
CA THR A 8 -16.76 3.71 -17.24
C THR A 8 -16.54 3.87 -15.74
N LEU A 9 -15.29 4.14 -15.33
CA LEU A 9 -14.88 4.41 -13.95
C LEU A 9 -14.76 5.91 -13.65
N SER A 10 -15.22 6.78 -14.55
CA SER A 10 -15.00 8.24 -14.46
C SER A 10 -15.62 8.93 -13.25
N ASN A 11 -16.61 8.31 -12.60
CA ASN A 11 -17.20 8.81 -11.35
C ASN A 11 -16.52 8.25 -10.09
N GLU A 12 -15.60 7.30 -10.22
CA GLU A 12 -14.83 6.73 -9.12
C GLU A 12 -13.57 7.58 -8.87
N SER A 13 -13.31 7.90 -7.60
CA SER A 13 -12.05 8.51 -7.19
C SER A 13 -11.12 7.41 -6.72
N PHE A 14 -9.91 7.34 -7.29
CA PHE A 14 -8.87 6.40 -6.87
C PHE A 14 -7.84 7.08 -6.00
N ASN A 15 -7.53 6.46 -4.85
CA ASN A 15 -6.64 7.02 -3.84
C ASN A 15 -5.15 6.83 -4.19
N SER A 16 -4.83 5.76 -4.91
CA SER A 16 -3.45 5.36 -5.18
C SER A 16 -3.35 4.55 -6.47
N ILE A 17 -2.22 4.71 -7.16
CA ILE A 17 -1.84 3.94 -8.35
C ILE A 17 -0.42 3.39 -8.19
N TYR A 18 -0.20 2.17 -8.67
CA TYR A 18 1.09 1.50 -8.68
C TYR A 18 1.30 0.79 -10.02
N CYS A 19 2.48 0.99 -10.63
CA CYS A 19 2.92 0.23 -11.81
C CYS A 19 3.94 -0.81 -11.36
N ALA A 20 3.60 -2.07 -11.54
CA ALA A 20 4.44 -3.20 -11.18
C ALA A 20 5.56 -3.43 -12.21
N VAL A 21 6.62 -4.12 -11.80
CA VAL A 21 7.79 -4.42 -12.66
C VAL A 21 7.42 -5.23 -13.89
N ASN A 22 6.36 -6.03 -13.84
CA ASN A 22 5.83 -6.78 -14.98
C ASN A 22 4.96 -5.93 -15.93
N GLY A 23 4.79 -4.64 -15.66
CA GLY A 23 3.97 -3.72 -16.46
C GLY A 23 2.49 -3.64 -16.03
N ASN A 24 2.05 -4.51 -15.12
CA ASN A 24 0.68 -4.43 -14.61
C ASN A 24 0.47 -3.16 -13.79
N ILE A 25 -0.70 -2.55 -13.93
CA ILE A 25 -1.07 -1.34 -13.21
C ILE A 25 -2.17 -1.67 -12.21
N TYR A 26 -2.01 -1.24 -10.97
CA TYR A 26 -2.95 -1.42 -9.88
C TYR A 26 -3.43 -0.06 -9.42
N SER A 27 -4.73 0.07 -9.19
CA SER A 27 -5.32 1.27 -8.62
C SER A 27 -6.44 0.87 -7.68
N GLY A 28 -6.66 1.62 -6.61
CA GLY A 28 -7.76 1.32 -5.70
C GLY A 28 -8.24 2.51 -4.90
N ASN A 29 -9.42 2.34 -4.32
CA ASN A 29 -10.10 3.30 -3.48
C ASN A 29 -10.74 2.61 -2.26
N ASP A 30 -11.77 3.24 -1.71
CA ASP A 30 -12.45 2.76 -0.50
C ASP A 30 -13.33 1.52 -0.75
N SER A 31 -13.59 1.15 -2.00
CA SER A 31 -14.55 0.08 -2.35
C SER A 31 -14.05 -0.89 -3.43
N ILE A 32 -13.13 -0.46 -4.29
CA ILE A 32 -12.74 -1.20 -5.49
C ILE A 32 -11.21 -1.18 -5.61
N LEU A 33 -10.66 -2.36 -5.92
CA LEU A 33 -9.32 -2.53 -6.46
C LEU A 33 -9.43 -2.96 -7.92
N ILE A 34 -8.69 -2.30 -8.81
CA ILE A 34 -8.64 -2.63 -10.23
C ILE A 34 -7.20 -2.92 -10.68
N LYS A 35 -7.10 -3.79 -11.69
CA LYS A 35 -5.84 -4.12 -12.38
C LYS A 35 -5.97 -3.91 -13.88
N SER A 36 -4.96 -3.30 -14.49
CA SER A 36 -4.74 -3.31 -15.94
C SER A 36 -3.51 -4.14 -16.29
N THR A 37 -3.58 -4.77 -17.46
CA THR A 37 -2.51 -5.62 -18.06
C THR A 37 -2.16 -5.16 -19.47
N ASP A 38 -2.72 -4.02 -19.90
CA ASP A 38 -2.64 -3.47 -21.25
C ASP A 38 -2.47 -1.94 -21.17
N ASP A 39 -1.48 -1.50 -20.38
CA ASP A 39 -1.06 -0.10 -20.26
C ASP A 39 -2.19 0.88 -19.86
N GLY A 40 -3.16 0.41 -19.08
CA GLY A 40 -4.27 1.21 -18.58
C GLY A 40 -5.44 1.37 -19.57
N ILE A 41 -5.41 0.66 -20.70
CA ILE A 41 -6.49 0.68 -21.71
C ILE A 41 -7.75 0.03 -21.12
N THR A 42 -7.62 -1.16 -20.55
CA THR A 42 -8.73 -1.86 -19.88
C THR A 42 -8.36 -2.29 -18.46
N TRP A 43 -9.38 -2.45 -17.64
CA TRP A 43 -9.26 -2.76 -16.23
C TRP A 43 -10.13 -3.95 -15.85
N SER A 44 -9.67 -4.78 -14.92
CA SER A 44 -10.46 -5.82 -14.28
C SER A 44 -10.57 -5.51 -12.79
N ILE A 45 -11.79 -5.62 -12.25
CA ILE A 45 -12.02 -5.52 -10.82
C ILE A 45 -11.45 -6.76 -10.14
N LEU A 46 -10.63 -6.53 -9.12
CA LEU A 46 -10.12 -7.57 -8.23
C LEU A 46 -11.00 -7.61 -6.98
N TYR A 47 -11.27 -8.82 -6.50
CA TYR A 47 -11.97 -8.99 -5.23
C TYR A 47 -11.03 -8.60 -4.09
N PHE A 48 -11.41 -7.57 -3.35
CA PHE A 48 -10.65 -7.06 -2.22
C PHE A 48 -11.61 -6.46 -1.20
N ASP A 49 -11.68 -7.05 -0.01
CA ASP A 49 -12.64 -6.67 1.04
C ASP A 49 -11.99 -5.74 2.08
N ALA A 50 -11.37 -4.66 1.59
CA ALA A 50 -10.80 -3.62 2.44
C ALA A 50 -10.64 -2.30 1.67
N VAL A 51 -10.60 -1.20 2.43
CA VAL A 51 -10.25 0.14 1.92
C VAL A 51 -8.77 0.20 1.59
N VAL A 52 -8.41 0.79 0.44
CA VAL A 52 -7.00 1.05 0.11
C VAL A 52 -6.68 2.53 0.14
N ASN A 53 -5.71 2.88 0.97
CA ASN A 53 -5.13 4.21 1.10
C ASN A 53 -3.84 4.38 0.29
N THR A 54 -3.06 3.31 0.12
CA THR A 54 -1.78 3.37 -0.56
C THR A 54 -1.39 2.01 -1.15
N PHE A 55 -0.73 2.03 -2.31
CA PHE A 55 -0.15 0.85 -2.95
C PHE A 55 1.35 1.00 -3.14
N THR A 56 2.04 -0.13 -3.05
CA THR A 56 3.40 -0.28 -3.57
C THR A 56 3.63 -1.75 -3.93
N GLY A 57 4.82 -2.07 -4.43
CA GLY A 57 5.22 -3.44 -4.63
C GLY A 57 6.72 -3.60 -4.51
N SER A 58 7.18 -4.81 -4.77
CA SER A 58 8.59 -5.18 -4.76
C SER A 58 8.99 -5.76 -6.11
N ASN A 59 10.29 -5.86 -6.39
CA ASN A 59 10.76 -6.30 -7.70
C ASN A 59 10.52 -7.81 -7.92
N ASN A 60 10.29 -8.57 -6.85
CA ASN A 60 9.90 -9.98 -6.95
C ASN A 60 8.42 -10.19 -7.30
N GLY A 61 7.63 -9.12 -7.47
CA GLY A 61 6.22 -9.18 -7.85
C GLY A 61 5.22 -9.16 -6.69
N ARG A 62 5.65 -9.18 -5.42
CA ARG A 62 4.73 -9.01 -4.28
C ARG A 62 4.18 -7.58 -4.28
N ILE A 63 2.86 -7.48 -4.12
CA ILE A 63 2.11 -6.22 -4.04
C ILE A 63 1.73 -5.98 -2.58
N TYR A 64 1.82 -4.73 -2.15
CA TYR A 64 1.40 -4.28 -0.82
C TYR A 64 0.33 -3.21 -0.95
N ALA A 65 -0.75 -3.37 -0.19
CA ALA A 65 -1.83 -2.41 -0.06
C ALA A 65 -1.95 -1.99 1.41
N GLY A 66 -1.84 -0.70 1.67
CA GLY A 66 -2.09 -0.14 2.99
C GLY A 66 -3.55 0.28 3.09
N GLY A 67 -4.27 -0.27 4.06
CA GLY A 67 -5.68 0.04 4.30
C GLY A 67 -5.94 0.64 5.67
N PHE A 68 -7.22 0.86 5.98
CA PHE A 68 -7.65 1.41 7.27
C PHE A 68 -7.34 0.49 8.46
N ASN A 69 -7.40 -0.83 8.25
CA ASN A 69 -7.22 -1.84 9.30
C ASN A 69 -5.86 -2.56 9.23
N GLY A 70 -4.89 -2.03 8.50
CA GLY A 70 -3.55 -2.59 8.42
C GLY A 70 -3.04 -2.84 7.01
N LEU A 71 -2.04 -3.71 6.91
CA LEU A 71 -1.33 -4.03 5.67
C LEU A 71 -1.95 -5.27 5.04
N TYR A 72 -2.11 -5.23 3.73
CA TYR A 72 -2.47 -6.38 2.90
C TYR A 72 -1.37 -6.63 1.88
N TYR A 73 -1.13 -7.89 1.54
CA TYR A 73 -0.17 -8.25 0.50
C TYR A 73 -0.61 -9.45 -0.32
N SER A 74 -0.20 -9.44 -1.59
CA SER A 74 -0.50 -10.49 -2.56
C SER A 74 0.79 -10.96 -3.24
N ASP A 75 0.94 -12.28 -3.35
CA ASP A 75 2.02 -12.98 -4.06
C ASP A 75 1.58 -13.54 -5.42
N ASP A 76 0.29 -13.42 -5.73
CA ASP A 76 -0.36 -14.00 -6.90
C ASP A 76 -1.06 -12.93 -7.73
N ASP A 77 -0.38 -11.78 -7.85
CA ASP A 77 -0.73 -10.74 -8.82
C ASP A 77 -2.12 -10.12 -8.56
N GLY A 78 -2.54 -10.11 -7.28
CA GLY A 78 -3.78 -9.55 -6.76
C GLY A 78 -4.96 -10.51 -6.69
N LEU A 79 -4.76 -11.82 -6.97
CA LEU A 79 -5.83 -12.81 -6.96
C LEU A 79 -6.25 -13.21 -5.53
N SER A 80 -5.31 -13.24 -4.59
CA SER A 80 -5.56 -13.44 -3.17
C SER A 80 -4.69 -12.52 -2.31
N TRP A 81 -5.18 -12.22 -1.11
CA TRP A 81 -4.55 -11.27 -0.19
C TRP A 81 -4.41 -11.88 1.20
N LYS A 82 -3.25 -11.66 1.81
CA LYS A 82 -2.99 -11.90 3.22
C LYS A 82 -2.98 -10.56 3.95
N SER A 83 -3.33 -10.54 5.24
CA SER A 83 -3.36 -9.32 6.04
C SER A 83 -2.46 -9.39 7.27
N LYS A 84 -2.01 -8.21 7.71
CA LYS A 84 -1.35 -7.97 9.00
C LYS A 84 -2.04 -6.80 9.66
N ASP A 85 -2.58 -7.05 10.84
CA ASP A 85 -3.21 -6.03 11.66
C ASP A 85 -2.15 -5.14 12.33
N PHE A 86 -2.45 -3.85 12.40
CA PHE A 86 -1.67 -2.83 13.08
C PHE A 86 -2.51 -2.13 14.15
N LYS A 87 -3.28 -2.91 14.93
CA LYS A 87 -4.13 -2.43 16.03
C LYS A 87 -5.17 -1.41 15.57
N ASN A 88 -5.79 -1.65 14.41
CA ASN A 88 -6.73 -0.72 13.77
C ASN A 88 -6.14 0.65 13.42
N SER A 89 -4.81 0.73 13.26
CA SER A 89 -4.14 1.93 12.74
C SER A 89 -4.06 1.88 11.22
N SER A 90 -4.51 2.95 10.58
CA SER A 90 -4.49 3.09 9.13
C SER A 90 -3.06 3.14 8.60
N ILE A 91 -2.77 2.38 7.55
CA ILE A 91 -1.48 2.46 6.85
C ILE A 91 -1.50 3.67 5.94
N THR A 92 -0.58 4.60 6.16
CA THR A 92 -0.58 5.90 5.48
C THR A 92 0.53 6.06 4.45
N SER A 93 1.55 5.20 4.51
CA SER A 93 2.67 5.16 3.58
C SER A 93 3.41 3.81 3.69
N ILE A 94 3.87 3.28 2.56
CA ILE A 94 4.66 2.04 2.48
C ILE A 94 5.86 2.28 1.56
N ALA A 95 7.04 1.82 1.95
CA ALA A 95 8.23 1.79 1.11
C ALA A 95 8.88 0.40 1.15
N THR A 96 9.35 -0.08 0.00
CA THR A 96 10.01 -1.38 -0.14
C THR A 96 11.47 -1.21 -0.56
N PHE A 97 12.32 -2.17 -0.18
CA PHE A 97 13.72 -2.19 -0.59
C PHE A 97 14.26 -3.62 -0.68
N LYS A 98 15.02 -3.91 -1.76
CA LYS A 98 15.64 -5.23 -2.02
C LYS A 98 14.69 -6.41 -1.77
N ASP A 99 13.44 -6.24 -2.19
CA ASP A 99 12.33 -7.21 -2.15
C ASP A 99 11.84 -7.65 -0.77
N LYS A 100 12.71 -7.70 0.23
CA LYS A 100 12.38 -8.21 1.58
C LYS A 100 12.15 -7.13 2.62
N PHE A 101 12.70 -5.93 2.43
CA PHE A 101 12.57 -4.88 3.42
C PHE A 101 11.31 -4.08 3.16
N VAL A 102 10.50 -3.91 4.20
CA VAL A 102 9.26 -3.12 4.14
C VAL A 102 9.26 -2.13 5.29
N LEU A 103 9.17 -0.85 4.97
CA LEU A 103 8.97 0.22 5.93
C LEU A 103 7.53 0.72 5.80
N ILE A 104 6.86 0.85 6.93
CA ILE A 104 5.46 1.23 7.03
C ILE A 104 5.35 2.44 7.95
N GLY A 105 4.61 3.44 7.50
CA GLY A 105 4.15 4.54 8.32
C GLY A 105 2.64 4.44 8.55
N THR A 106 2.22 4.64 9.79
CA THR A 106 0.83 4.48 10.21
C THR A 106 0.20 5.80 10.67
N TYR A 107 -1.12 5.84 10.76
CA TYR A 107 -1.89 6.90 11.41
C TYR A 107 -1.93 6.60 12.91
N ASP A 108 -1.20 7.36 13.70
CA ASP A 108 -0.81 7.02 15.07
C ASP A 108 0.12 5.80 15.07
N HIS A 109 0.65 5.36 16.20
CA HIS A 109 1.52 4.19 16.35
C HIS A 109 2.87 4.21 15.62
N GLY A 110 3.16 5.25 14.81
CA GLY A 110 4.50 5.57 14.31
C GLY A 110 4.91 4.79 13.07
N ALA A 111 6.10 4.18 13.12
CA ALA A 111 6.68 3.46 11.99
C ALA A 111 7.12 2.05 12.38
N PHE A 112 7.04 1.15 11.40
CA PHE A 112 7.37 -0.26 11.53
C PHE A 112 8.30 -0.70 10.39
N PHE A 113 9.20 -1.63 10.69
CA PHE A 113 10.15 -2.16 9.73
C PHE A 113 10.13 -3.69 9.74
N SER A 114 10.07 -4.27 8.54
CA SER A 114 10.19 -5.70 8.28
C SER A 114 11.47 -5.97 7.49
N GLU A 115 12.09 -7.12 7.77
CA GLU A 115 13.26 -7.64 7.07
C GLU A 115 12.95 -8.95 6.31
N ASP A 116 11.68 -9.36 6.33
CA ASP A 116 11.18 -10.67 5.93
C ASP A 116 9.89 -10.55 5.10
N PHE A 117 9.88 -9.64 4.11
CA PHE A 117 8.81 -9.45 3.13
C PHE A 117 7.48 -8.96 3.73
N GLY A 118 7.49 -8.40 4.92
CA GLY A 118 6.27 -7.99 5.64
C GLY A 118 5.61 -9.12 6.42
N GLU A 119 6.32 -10.21 6.69
CA GLU A 119 5.79 -11.29 7.53
C GLU A 119 5.85 -10.93 9.02
N THR A 120 6.93 -10.28 9.47
CA THR A 120 7.08 -9.75 10.82
C THR A 120 7.57 -8.31 10.81
N PHE A 121 7.16 -7.54 11.83
CA PHE A 121 7.48 -6.12 11.95
C PHE A 121 8.05 -5.79 13.32
N LYS A 122 9.12 -5.01 13.31
CA LYS A 122 9.67 -4.32 14.49
C LYS A 122 9.19 -2.88 14.46
N GLN A 123 8.60 -2.41 15.55
CA GLN A 123 8.27 -1.00 15.70
C GLN A 123 9.55 -0.19 15.87
N ILE A 124 9.73 0.85 15.05
CA ILE A 124 10.90 1.74 15.12
C ILE A 124 10.71 2.74 16.26
N PHE A 125 9.52 3.33 16.34
CA PHE A 125 9.10 4.21 17.42
C PHE A 125 7.57 4.22 17.49
N PHE A 126 7.06 4.60 18.65
CA PHE A 126 5.64 4.81 18.90
C PHE A 126 5.36 6.31 18.99
N ILE A 127 4.24 6.73 18.42
CA ILE A 127 3.62 8.02 18.67
C ILE A 127 2.17 7.74 19.06
N ASP A 128 1.75 8.38 20.13
CA ASP A 128 0.33 8.51 20.48
C ASP A 128 -0.19 9.81 19.87
N GLU A 129 -1.49 9.89 19.64
CA GLU A 129 -2.20 11.06 19.07
C GLU A 129 -2.09 11.21 17.53
N ASN A 130 -3.12 11.87 16.96
CA ASN A 130 -3.48 12.06 15.54
C ASN A 130 -2.35 12.52 14.59
N TYR A 131 -1.35 11.66 14.40
CA TYR A 131 -0.16 11.92 13.60
C TYR A 131 -0.08 10.95 12.43
N ARG A 132 0.08 11.49 11.23
CA ARG A 132 0.35 10.71 10.03
C ARG A 132 1.85 10.51 9.85
N THR A 133 2.28 9.26 9.73
CA THR A 133 3.68 8.92 9.46
C THR A 133 3.89 8.61 7.98
N LEU A 134 4.70 9.40 7.29
CA LEU A 134 5.11 9.13 5.91
C LEU A 134 6.51 8.52 5.90
N VAL A 135 6.74 7.57 4.99
CA VAL A 135 8.01 6.85 4.91
C VAL A 135 8.55 6.80 3.49
N ALA A 136 9.87 6.73 3.36
CA ALA A 136 10.56 6.45 2.11
C ALA A 136 11.85 5.67 2.37
N ILE A 137 12.28 4.89 1.38
CA ILE A 137 13.59 4.23 1.40
C ILE A 137 14.31 4.55 0.08
N ASN A 138 15.57 4.99 0.15
CA ASN A 138 16.37 5.20 -1.05
C ASN A 138 17.03 3.90 -1.56
N ASN A 139 17.62 3.95 -2.75
CA ASN A 139 18.30 2.81 -3.38
C ASN A 139 19.56 2.30 -2.64
N LYS A 140 20.02 2.99 -1.59
CA LYS A 140 21.11 2.55 -0.71
C LYS A 140 20.61 1.96 0.61
N GLY A 141 19.29 1.91 0.82
CA GLY A 141 18.67 1.45 2.06
C GLY A 141 18.55 2.53 3.15
N GLY A 142 18.85 3.79 2.82
CA GLY A 142 18.61 4.91 3.75
C GLY A 142 17.11 5.12 3.93
N MET A 143 16.66 5.07 5.18
CA MET A 143 15.25 5.22 5.57
C MET A 143 14.96 6.67 5.96
N PHE A 144 13.85 7.20 5.45
CA PHE A 144 13.37 8.55 5.75
C PHE A 144 11.98 8.42 6.35
N ILE A 145 11.74 9.13 7.45
CA ILE A 145 10.48 9.11 8.18
C ILE A 145 10.08 10.55 8.45
N ASN A 146 8.87 10.92 8.06
CA ASN A 146 8.27 12.20 8.36
C ASN A 146 7.00 12.00 9.18
N ILE A 147 6.77 12.86 10.17
CA ILE A 147 5.61 12.83 11.05
C ILE A 147 4.86 14.14 10.86
N LYS A 148 3.57 14.07 10.55
CA LYS A 148 2.70 15.23 10.35
C LYS A 148 1.48 15.15 11.26
N GLY A 149 1.35 16.10 12.17
CA GLY A 149 0.17 16.24 13.03
C GLY A 149 -0.87 17.16 12.41
N TRP A 150 -2.13 16.96 12.79
CA TRP A 150 -3.21 17.92 12.54
C TRP A 150 -3.28 18.92 13.70
N GLY A 151 -2.28 19.78 13.80
CA GLY A 151 -2.19 20.76 14.88
C GLY A 151 -1.06 21.76 14.65
N GLY A 152 -1.39 22.86 13.99
CA GLY A 152 -0.60 24.08 14.11
C GLY A 152 -0.79 24.64 15.52
N LYS A 153 0.31 25.09 16.14
CA LYS A 153 0.22 26.35 16.87
C LYS A 153 0.25 27.48 15.86
#